data_AF-A0A284REM6-F1
#
_entry.id   AF-A0A284REM6-F1
#
_cell.length_a   1.000
_cell.length_b   1.000
_cell.length_c   1.000
_cell.angle_alpha   90.00
_cell.angle_beta   90.00
_cell.angle_gamma   90.00
#
_symmetry.space_group_name_H-M   'P 1'
#
loop_
_entity.id
_entity.type
_entity.pdbx_description
1 polymer ?
#
loop_
_entity_poly.entity_id
_entity_poly.type
_entity_poly.pdbx_seq_one_letter_code
_entity_poly.pdbx_strand_id
1 'polypeptide(L)'
;MQSYLVHLRGGSDALRDPATSSFWPPRKLKVKFRYDFKYADHYRSLEIPSLTNTDKPVLLLHDFGTFSSIPILNKRIACIYRSDKNSFFANASASGKTRLLLEGLQQNWGLYFTAAVDFSTLGSRDIAITLTSFAVSRAFNGILPPKEDPTFVTCLGINTRFAYRQFSEVLLARLVGFQNHF
;
A
#
# COMPACT_ATOMS: atom_id res chain seq x y z
N MET A 1 -29.70 0.82 21.58
CA MET A 1 -28.38 0.23 21.29
C MET A 1 -28.44 -1.20 20.72
N GLN A 2 -29.63 -1.79 20.50
CA GLN A 2 -29.75 -3.16 19.94
C GLN A 2 -30.07 -3.21 18.43
N SER A 3 -30.51 -2.11 17.81
CA SER A 3 -30.94 -2.12 16.38
C SER A 3 -29.82 -1.88 15.36
N TYR A 4 -28.63 -1.43 15.79
CA TYR A 4 -27.48 -1.19 14.89
C TYR A 4 -26.70 -2.45 14.52
N LEU A 5 -26.88 -3.55 15.26
CA LEU A 5 -26.15 -4.81 15.02
C LEU A 5 -26.80 -5.70 13.94
N VAL A 6 -28.03 -5.41 13.52
CA VAL A 6 -28.74 -6.24 12.52
C VAL A 6 -28.33 -5.87 11.09
N HIS A 7 -27.83 -4.66 10.83
CA HIS A 7 -27.38 -4.25 9.49
C HIS A 7 -25.94 -4.64 9.13
N LEU A 8 -25.16 -5.16 10.08
CA LEU A 8 -23.80 -5.65 9.79
C LEU A 8 -23.76 -7.09 9.26
N ARG A 9 -24.90 -7.79 9.18
CA ARG A 9 -24.97 -9.15 8.60
C ARG A 9 -25.06 -9.21 7.08
N GLY A 10 -25.31 -8.08 6.39
CA GLY A 10 -25.45 -8.03 4.93
C GLY A 10 -24.16 -7.78 4.14
N GLY A 11 -23.06 -7.42 4.81
CA GLY A 11 -21.80 -7.02 4.17
C GLY A 11 -20.79 -8.15 3.91
N SER A 12 -21.22 -9.42 3.98
CA SER A 12 -20.30 -10.58 3.95
C SER A 12 -19.74 -10.91 2.56
N ASP A 13 -20.33 -10.39 1.48
CA ASP A 13 -19.93 -10.79 0.12
C ASP A 13 -18.88 -9.84 -0.50
N ALA A 14 -18.80 -8.58 -0.06
CA ALA A 14 -17.79 -7.63 -0.57
C ALA A 14 -16.36 -7.91 -0.05
N LEU A 15 -16.22 -8.69 1.03
CA LEU A 15 -14.93 -9.09 1.60
C LEU A 15 -14.41 -10.42 1.04
N ARG A 16 -15.19 -11.12 0.19
CA ARG A 16 -14.81 -12.43 -0.35
C ARG A 16 -13.95 -12.36 -1.61
N ASP A 17 -13.95 -11.22 -2.31
CA ASP A 17 -13.15 -11.06 -3.52
C ASP A 17 -12.63 -9.61 -3.68
N PRO A 18 -11.49 -9.26 -3.03
CA PRO A 18 -10.89 -7.94 -3.15
C PRO A 18 -10.44 -7.61 -4.59
N ALA A 19 -10.41 -8.57 -5.54
CA ALA A 19 -10.13 -8.31 -6.95
C ALA A 19 -11.30 -7.63 -7.69
N THR A 20 -12.50 -7.59 -7.10
CA THR A 20 -13.68 -6.88 -7.65
C THR A 20 -13.84 -5.45 -7.13
N SER A 21 -12.88 -4.97 -6.34
CA SER A 21 -12.86 -3.64 -5.73
C SER A 21 -12.91 -2.53 -6.79
N SER A 22 -14.10 -1.96 -7.03
CA SER A 22 -14.33 -0.77 -7.87
C SER A 22 -13.80 0.54 -7.25
N PHE A 23 -13.05 0.44 -6.14
CA PHE A 23 -12.60 1.56 -5.34
C PHE A 23 -11.54 2.43 -6.02
N TRP A 24 -10.88 1.91 -7.06
CA TRP A 24 -9.86 2.66 -7.79
C TRP A 24 -9.76 2.21 -9.25
N PRO A 25 -10.70 2.59 -10.14
CA PRO A 25 -10.42 2.47 -11.57
C PRO A 25 -9.27 3.45 -11.87
N PRO A 26 -8.07 2.98 -12.26
CA PRO A 26 -7.00 3.89 -12.63
C PRO A 26 -7.52 4.77 -13.75
N ARG A 27 -7.47 6.10 -13.57
CA ARG A 27 -7.89 7.03 -14.63
C ARG A 27 -7.08 6.69 -15.88
N LYS A 28 -7.76 6.32 -16.97
CA LYS A 28 -7.15 6.14 -18.28
C LYS A 28 -6.59 7.49 -18.74
N LEU A 29 -5.36 7.79 -18.36
CA LEU A 29 -4.67 9.01 -18.75
C LEU A 29 -4.21 8.85 -20.19
N LYS A 30 -4.72 9.71 -21.07
CA LYS A 30 -4.29 9.77 -22.47
C LYS A 30 -2.85 10.27 -22.53
N VAL A 31 -1.91 9.36 -22.73
CA VAL A 31 -0.50 9.71 -22.93
C VAL A 31 -0.39 10.54 -24.22
N LYS A 32 -0.08 11.83 -24.07
CA LYS A 32 0.19 12.72 -25.21
C LYS A 32 1.64 12.54 -25.66
N PHE A 33 1.86 11.62 -26.60
CA PHE A 33 3.15 11.52 -27.28
C PHE A 33 3.31 12.70 -28.26
N ARG A 34 4.37 13.49 -28.10
CA ARG A 34 4.74 14.61 -29.00
C ARG A 34 5.50 14.16 -30.26
N TYR A 35 5.76 12.87 -30.43
CA TYR A 35 6.51 12.32 -31.54
C TYR A 35 5.78 11.11 -32.14
N ASP A 36 5.74 11.07 -33.46
CA ASP A 36 5.21 9.93 -34.22
C ASP A 36 6.26 8.82 -34.25
N PHE A 37 6.08 7.83 -33.38
CA PHE A 37 6.97 6.68 -33.26
C PHE A 37 6.29 5.48 -33.93
N LYS A 38 7.05 4.67 -34.68
CA LYS A 38 6.62 3.41 -35.33
C LYS A 38 5.82 2.46 -34.42
N TYR A 39 5.96 2.60 -33.10
CA TYR A 39 5.33 1.77 -32.08
C TYR A 39 4.31 2.54 -31.21
N ALA A 40 3.96 3.78 -31.56
CA ALA A 40 3.08 4.62 -30.75
C ALA A 40 1.72 3.95 -30.50
N ASP A 41 1.15 3.31 -31.51
CA ASP A 41 -0.13 2.60 -31.37
C ASP A 41 0.00 1.36 -30.49
N HIS A 42 1.12 0.62 -30.61
CA HIS A 42 1.39 -0.50 -29.72
C HIS A 42 1.57 -0.05 -28.26
N TYR A 43 2.33 1.02 -27.99
CA TYR A 43 2.49 1.53 -26.64
C TYR A 43 1.17 2.04 -26.04
N ARG A 44 0.30 2.64 -26.87
CA ARG A 44 -1.05 3.03 -26.45
C ARG A 44 -1.92 1.81 -26.16
N SER A 45 -1.81 0.74 -26.95
CA SER A 45 -2.60 -0.48 -26.75
C SER A 45 -2.22 -1.25 -25.48
N LEU A 46 -1.04 -1.00 -24.90
CA LEU A 46 -0.68 -1.58 -23.61
C LEU A 46 -1.48 -0.98 -22.45
N GLU A 47 -2.11 0.19 -22.62
CA GLU A 47 -2.90 0.88 -21.58
C GLU A 47 -2.15 1.04 -20.24
N ILE A 48 -0.82 1.23 -20.27
CA ILE A 48 -0.03 1.40 -19.04
C ILE A 48 -0.43 2.71 -18.34
N PRO A 49 -0.85 2.67 -17.07
CA PRO A 49 -1.27 3.85 -16.34
C PRO A 49 -0.10 4.80 -16.07
N SER A 50 -0.40 6.09 -16.05
CA SER A 50 0.47 7.14 -15.49
C SER A 50 -0.22 7.79 -14.29
N LEU A 51 0.57 8.28 -13.34
CA LEU A 51 0.04 9.01 -12.19
C LEU A 51 0.03 10.51 -12.51
N THR A 52 -0.88 11.26 -11.89
CA THR A 52 -1.03 12.72 -12.14
C THR A 52 0.23 13.54 -11.86
N ASN A 53 1.15 12.99 -11.06
CA ASN A 53 2.35 13.67 -10.59
C ASN A 53 3.60 13.23 -11.35
N THR A 54 3.46 12.41 -12.41
CA THR A 54 4.58 11.93 -13.24
C THR A 54 4.15 11.72 -14.68
N ASP A 55 4.95 12.23 -15.61
CA ASP A 55 4.75 11.97 -17.05
C ASP A 55 5.19 10.56 -17.46
N LYS A 56 5.70 9.75 -16.52
CA LYS A 56 6.24 8.42 -16.79
C LYS A 56 5.18 7.33 -16.59
N PRO A 57 5.11 6.32 -17.47
CA PRO A 57 4.26 5.16 -17.26
C PRO A 57 4.71 4.37 -16.03
N VAL A 58 3.76 3.87 -15.25
CA VAL A 58 3.99 3.14 -14.01
C VAL A 58 3.64 1.67 -14.22
N LEU A 59 4.63 0.89 -14.69
CA LEU A 59 4.47 -0.54 -14.97
C LEU A 59 3.99 -1.35 -13.76
N LEU A 60 4.30 -0.90 -12.54
CA LEU A 60 3.83 -1.55 -11.30
C LEU A 60 2.30 -1.56 -11.17
N LEU A 61 1.60 -0.65 -11.84
CA LEU A 61 0.14 -0.54 -11.79
C LEU A 61 -0.56 -1.14 -13.02
N HIS A 62 0.18 -1.49 -14.07
CA HIS A 62 -0.37 -2.06 -15.30
C HIS A 62 -1.04 -3.41 -15.01
N ASP A 63 -2.33 -3.56 -15.30
CA ASP A 63 -3.14 -4.75 -14.97
C ASP A 63 -3.06 -5.17 -13.49
N PHE A 64 -2.95 -4.22 -12.56
CA PHE A 64 -2.86 -4.51 -11.12
C PHE A 64 -4.13 -5.20 -10.59
N GLY A 65 -3.94 -6.24 -9.77
CA GLY A 65 -5.04 -7.05 -9.19
C GLY A 65 -5.45 -8.23 -10.06
N THR A 66 -4.78 -8.45 -11.20
CA THR A 66 -5.12 -9.54 -12.13
C THR A 66 -4.40 -10.85 -11.82
N PHE A 67 -3.43 -10.88 -10.89
CA PHE A 67 -2.64 -12.10 -10.66
C PHE A 67 -3.47 -13.26 -10.09
N SER A 68 -4.61 -12.97 -9.47
CA SER A 68 -5.54 -13.98 -8.94
C SER A 68 -6.15 -14.85 -10.04
N SER A 69 -6.35 -14.29 -11.25
CA SER A 69 -6.91 -15.00 -12.40
C SER A 69 -5.87 -15.82 -13.18
N ILE A 70 -4.58 -15.63 -12.89
CA ILE A 70 -3.47 -16.32 -13.56
C ILE A 70 -2.95 -17.44 -12.64
N PRO A 71 -3.23 -18.73 -12.92
CA PRO A 71 -3.01 -19.83 -11.96
C PRO A 71 -1.57 -19.93 -11.42
N ILE A 72 -0.58 -19.74 -12.30
CA ILE A 72 0.83 -19.83 -11.91
C ILE A 72 1.26 -18.66 -11.00
N LEU A 73 0.72 -17.47 -11.21
CA LEU A 73 1.04 -16.28 -10.39
C LEU A 73 0.31 -16.33 -9.07
N ASN A 74 -0.96 -16.72 -9.08
CA ASN A 74 -1.73 -16.94 -7.86
C ASN A 74 -1.08 -17.99 -6.95
N LYS A 75 -0.61 -19.12 -7.52
CA LYS A 75 0.16 -20.13 -6.76
C LYS A 75 1.43 -19.56 -6.13
N ARG A 76 2.14 -18.67 -6.84
CA ARG A 76 3.32 -17.99 -6.27
C ARG A 76 2.94 -17.08 -5.11
N ILE A 77 1.88 -16.30 -5.24
CA ILE A 77 1.37 -15.45 -4.16
C ILE A 77 1.00 -16.28 -2.92
N ALA A 78 0.27 -17.38 -3.11
CA ALA A 78 -0.11 -18.29 -2.03
C ALA A 78 1.10 -18.89 -1.28
N CYS A 79 2.25 -19.07 -1.95
CA CYS A 79 3.47 -19.50 -1.29
C CYS A 79 4.10 -18.42 -0.40
N ILE A 80 3.84 -17.14 -0.68
CA ILE A 80 4.43 -16.00 0.03
C ILE A 80 3.64 -15.67 1.28
N TYR A 81 2.32 -15.56 1.13
CA TYR A 81 1.40 -15.10 2.16
C TYR A 81 0.86 -16.27 2.97
N ARG A 82 1.78 -17.01 3.59
CA ARG A 82 1.44 -18.13 4.48
C ARG A 82 1.56 -17.70 5.94
N SER A 83 0.61 -18.09 6.77
CA SER A 83 0.62 -17.78 8.20
C SER A 83 1.67 -18.57 9.01
N ASP A 84 2.18 -19.68 8.46
CA ASP A 84 3.08 -20.61 9.16
C ASP A 84 4.57 -20.37 8.89
N LYS A 85 4.93 -19.48 7.94
CA LYS A 85 6.32 -19.30 7.50
C LYS A 85 6.68 -17.86 7.17
N ASN A 86 7.91 -17.50 7.50
CA ASN A 86 8.52 -16.26 7.02
C ASN A 86 9.01 -16.45 5.59
N SER A 87 8.71 -15.47 4.72
CA SER A 87 9.12 -15.47 3.33
C SER A 87 10.30 -14.53 3.11
N PHE A 88 11.38 -15.02 2.49
CA PHE A 88 12.52 -14.21 2.08
C PHE A 88 12.64 -14.17 0.56
N PHE A 89 12.79 -12.97 0.00
CA PHE A 89 12.83 -12.73 -1.44
C PHE A 89 14.23 -12.33 -1.90
N ALA A 90 15.02 -13.31 -2.33
CA ALA A 90 16.27 -13.07 -3.05
C ALA A 90 16.08 -13.43 -4.53
N ASN A 91 16.04 -12.42 -5.40
CA ASN A 91 16.14 -12.58 -6.85
C ASN A 91 16.85 -11.36 -7.44
N ALA A 92 17.36 -11.49 -8.66
CA ALA A 92 17.92 -10.39 -9.45
C ALA A 92 16.96 -9.19 -9.54
N SER A 93 17.52 -7.98 -9.71
CA SER A 93 16.74 -6.76 -9.95
C SER A 93 15.78 -6.92 -11.14
N ALA A 94 14.65 -6.20 -11.11
CA ALA A 94 13.62 -6.21 -12.15
C ALA A 94 12.91 -7.56 -12.44
N SER A 95 13.09 -8.59 -11.61
CA SER A 95 12.36 -9.87 -11.72
C SER A 95 10.87 -9.85 -11.32
N GLY A 96 10.30 -8.66 -11.07
CA GLY A 96 8.88 -8.52 -10.69
C GLY A 96 8.57 -8.79 -9.20
N LYS A 97 9.57 -8.93 -8.32
CA LYS A 97 9.38 -9.12 -6.87
C LYS A 97 8.40 -8.11 -6.26
N THR A 98 8.63 -6.83 -6.51
CA THR A 98 7.79 -5.75 -5.97
C THR A 98 6.35 -5.89 -6.44
N ARG A 99 6.14 -6.18 -7.73
CA ARG A 99 4.79 -6.40 -8.27
C ARG A 99 4.12 -7.61 -7.62
N LEU A 100 4.83 -8.72 -7.47
CA LEU A 100 4.31 -9.93 -6.84
C LEU A 100 3.90 -9.71 -5.38
N LEU A 101 4.67 -8.91 -4.62
CA LEU A 101 4.32 -8.50 -3.26
C LEU A 101 3.10 -7.58 -3.23
N LEU A 102 3.03 -6.58 -4.12
CA LEU A 102 1.87 -5.69 -4.18
C LEU A 102 0.57 -6.44 -4.52
N GLU A 103 0.62 -7.37 -5.48
CA GLU A 103 -0.51 -8.23 -5.83
C GLU A 103 -0.94 -9.11 -4.66
N GLY A 104 0.02 -9.72 -3.95
CA GLY A 104 -0.28 -10.53 -2.79
C GLY A 104 -0.85 -9.72 -1.62
N LEU A 105 -0.35 -8.50 -1.39
CA LEU A 105 -0.94 -7.56 -0.44
C LEU A 105 -2.37 -7.23 -0.83
N GLN A 106 -2.64 -6.88 -2.09
CA GLN A 106 -4.01 -6.58 -2.56
C GLN A 106 -4.96 -7.78 -2.37
N GLN A 107 -4.50 -9.00 -2.62
CA GLN A 107 -5.33 -10.21 -2.53
C GLN A 107 -5.61 -10.67 -1.09
N ASN A 108 -4.61 -10.55 -0.22
CA ASN A 108 -4.67 -11.16 1.11
C ASN A 108 -4.91 -10.13 2.23
N TRP A 109 -4.64 -8.85 1.98
CA TRP A 109 -4.66 -7.79 2.99
C TRP A 109 -5.56 -6.64 2.52
N GLY A 110 -6.63 -6.37 3.27
CA GLY A 110 -7.57 -5.31 2.92
C GLY A 110 -7.00 -3.89 3.03
N LEU A 111 -5.89 -3.69 3.76
CA LEU A 111 -5.24 -2.39 3.92
C LEU A 111 -3.75 -2.59 4.21
N TYR A 112 -2.89 -1.88 3.48
CA TYR A 112 -1.46 -1.83 3.75
C TYR A 112 -0.89 -0.43 3.50
N PHE A 113 0.22 -0.13 4.17
CA PHE A 113 0.97 1.11 4.00
C PHE A 113 2.39 0.81 3.60
N THR A 114 2.95 1.62 2.71
CA THR A 114 4.38 1.60 2.44
C THR A 114 5.06 2.63 3.34
N ALA A 115 6.17 2.25 3.98
CA ALA A 115 6.93 3.17 4.83
C ALA A 115 7.66 4.26 4.04
N ALA A 116 7.88 4.04 2.75
CA ALA A 116 8.53 4.97 1.85
C ALA A 116 7.71 5.15 0.56
N VAL A 117 7.96 6.28 -0.10
CA VAL A 117 7.47 6.57 -1.44
C VAL A 117 8.61 6.30 -2.41
N ASP A 118 8.33 5.58 -3.49
CA ASP A 118 9.34 5.31 -4.51
C ASP A 118 9.53 6.48 -5.50
N PHE A 119 10.47 6.34 -6.44
CA PHE A 119 10.73 7.35 -7.48
C PHE A 119 9.55 7.62 -8.41
N SER A 120 8.60 6.69 -8.49
CA SER A 120 7.37 6.84 -9.27
C SER A 120 6.25 7.52 -8.49
N THR A 121 6.54 8.01 -7.28
CA THR A 121 5.59 8.57 -6.32
C THR A 121 4.58 7.57 -5.76
N LEU A 122 4.80 6.27 -5.98
CA LEU A 122 3.99 5.22 -5.40
C LEU A 122 4.34 5.03 -3.93
N GLY A 123 3.32 5.13 -3.08
CA GLY A 123 3.43 4.82 -1.66
C GLY A 123 2.61 5.73 -0.77
N SER A 124 2.76 5.55 0.54
CA SER A 124 2.07 6.32 1.57
C SER A 124 2.90 7.52 2.00
N ARG A 125 2.71 8.65 1.30
CA ARG A 125 3.45 9.89 1.56
C ARG A 125 3.21 10.43 2.97
N ASP A 126 1.98 10.36 3.44
CA ASP A 126 1.57 10.65 4.82
C ASP A 126 2.37 9.84 5.85
N ILE A 127 2.53 8.53 5.63
CA ILE A 127 3.33 7.65 6.49
C ILE A 127 4.82 8.00 6.41
N ALA A 128 5.35 8.24 5.21
CA ALA A 128 6.75 8.64 5.03
C ALA A 128 7.07 9.98 5.73
N ILE A 129 6.14 10.95 5.64
CA ILE A 129 6.24 12.23 6.36
C ILE A 129 6.16 11.99 7.87
N THR A 130 5.24 11.15 8.32
CA THR A 130 5.08 10.80 9.75
C THR A 130 6.37 10.21 10.32
N LEU A 131 6.97 9.24 9.65
CA LEU A 131 8.25 8.64 10.06
C LEU A 131 9.39 9.67 10.08
N THR A 132 9.42 10.58 9.10
CA THR A 132 10.41 11.66 9.07
C THR A 132 10.20 12.63 10.23
N SER A 133 8.95 12.88 10.63
CA SER A 133 8.61 13.73 11.77
C SER A 133 9.17 13.19 13.09
N PHE A 134 9.30 11.86 13.21
CA PHE A 134 9.87 11.22 14.40
C PHE A 134 11.36 11.57 14.54
N ALA A 135 12.10 11.60 13.43
CA ALA A 135 13.52 11.91 13.44
C ALA A 135 13.82 13.37 13.84
N VAL A 136 12.91 14.30 13.55
CA VAL A 136 13.07 15.74 13.86
C VAL A 136 12.41 16.16 15.17
N SER A 137 11.55 15.33 15.74
CA SER A 137 10.84 15.63 16.99
C SER A 137 11.75 15.52 18.20
N ARG A 138 11.90 16.61 18.96
CA ARG A 138 12.61 16.61 20.24
C ARG A 138 11.93 15.73 21.31
N ALA A 139 10.64 15.43 21.13
CA ALA A 139 9.90 14.56 22.03
C ALA A 139 10.14 13.07 21.75
N PHE A 140 10.73 12.73 20.60
CA PHE A 140 10.99 11.34 20.23
C PHE A 140 12.42 10.95 20.58
N ASN A 141 12.55 9.90 21.38
CA ASN A 141 13.85 9.33 21.75
C ASN A 141 14.32 8.39 20.65
N GLY A 142 15.08 8.91 19.67
CA GLY A 142 15.57 8.12 18.53
C GLY A 142 16.44 6.93 18.93
N ILE A 143 17.13 7.04 20.07
CA ILE A 143 17.87 5.95 20.70
C ILE A 143 17.28 5.80 22.10
N LEU A 144 16.75 4.60 22.40
CA LEU A 144 16.29 4.29 23.75
C LEU A 144 17.51 4.00 24.64
N PRO A 145 17.45 4.38 25.93
CA PRO A 145 18.48 3.96 26.88
C PRO A 145 18.46 2.43 27.06
N PRO A 146 19.48 1.84 27.70
CA PRO A 146 19.47 0.43 28.07
C PRO A 146 18.23 0.08 28.90
N LYS A 147 17.79 -1.18 28.87
CA LYS A 147 16.57 -1.61 29.57
C LYS A 147 16.67 -1.46 31.09
N GLU A 148 17.89 -1.48 31.60
CA GLU A 148 18.23 -1.36 33.01
C GLU A 148 18.15 0.10 33.51
N ASP A 149 18.11 1.07 32.59
CA ASP A 149 18.00 2.49 32.92
C ASP A 149 16.59 2.81 33.47
N PRO A 150 16.47 3.51 34.63
CA PRO A 150 15.18 3.89 35.20
C PRO A 150 14.29 4.70 34.25
N THR A 151 14.89 5.41 33.30
CA THR A 151 14.19 6.25 32.31
C THR A 151 13.67 5.46 31.11
N PHE A 152 14.11 4.21 30.91
CA PHE A 152 13.74 3.38 29.75
C PHE A 152 12.23 3.30 29.52
N VAL A 153 11.49 2.93 30.57
CA VAL A 153 10.03 2.78 30.50
C VAL A 153 9.36 4.10 30.13
N THR A 154 9.86 5.20 30.66
CA THR A 154 9.36 6.55 30.38
C THR A 154 9.63 6.95 28.93
N CYS A 155 10.85 6.80 28.45
CA CYS A 155 11.23 7.10 27.06
C CYS A 155 10.46 6.23 26.05
N LEU A 156 10.31 4.93 26.34
CA LEU A 156 9.53 4.01 25.52
C LEU A 156 8.05 4.39 25.51
N GLY A 157 7.49 4.77 26.67
CA GLY A 157 6.11 5.22 26.79
C GLY A 157 5.83 6.49 25.99
N ILE A 158 6.74 7.46 26.04
CA ILE A 158 6.67 8.69 25.23
C ILE A 158 6.69 8.35 23.75
N ASN A 159 7.66 7.55 23.29
CA ASN A 159 7.77 7.15 21.88
C ASN A 159 6.53 6.41 21.41
N THR A 160 6.03 5.47 22.22
CA THR A 160 4.85 4.67 21.91
C THR A 160 3.61 5.56 21.79
N ARG A 161 3.39 6.48 22.72
CA ARG A 161 2.27 7.42 22.67
C ARG A 161 2.35 8.35 21.46
N PHE A 162 3.55 8.85 21.17
CA PHE A 162 3.80 9.73 20.02
C PHE A 162 3.52 9.00 18.70
N ALA A 163 4.06 7.80 18.53
CA ALA A 163 3.81 6.97 17.36
C ALA A 163 2.33 6.59 17.24
N TYR A 164 1.70 6.14 18.33
CA TYR A 164 0.29 5.78 18.36
C TYR A 164 -0.60 6.92 17.88
N ARG A 165 -0.38 8.14 18.39
CA ARG A 165 -1.14 9.32 17.97
C ARG A 165 -1.00 9.58 16.47
N GLN A 166 0.23 9.64 15.98
CA GLN A 166 0.51 10.00 14.59
C GLN A 166 -0.04 8.94 13.61
N PHE A 167 0.16 7.65 13.89
CA PHE A 167 -0.42 6.59 13.06
C PHE A 167 -1.95 6.54 13.15
N SER A 168 -2.54 6.84 14.32
CA SER A 168 -3.99 6.94 14.46
C SER A 168 -4.58 8.08 13.63
N GLU A 169 -3.90 9.24 13.60
CA GLU A 169 -4.29 10.38 12.75
C GLU A 169 -4.25 10.01 11.26
N VAL A 170 -3.20 9.33 10.80
CA VAL A 170 -3.10 8.85 9.40
C VAL A 170 -4.19 7.83 9.07
N LEU A 171 -4.40 6.83 9.94
CA LEU A 171 -5.44 5.82 9.76
C LEU A 171 -6.83 6.45 9.70
N LEU A 172 -7.14 7.35 10.62
CA LEU A 172 -8.41 8.04 10.68
C LEU A 172 -8.64 8.89 9.42
N ALA A 173 -7.64 9.68 9.00
CA ALA A 173 -7.73 10.48 7.78
C ALA A 173 -8.05 9.62 6.55
N ARG A 174 -7.44 8.43 6.45
CA ARG A 174 -7.70 7.50 5.35
C ARG A 174 -9.07 6.83 5.46
N LEU A 175 -9.49 6.40 6.64
CA LEU A 175 -10.83 5.84 6.84
C LEU A 175 -11.93 6.84 6.47
N VAL A 176 -11.77 8.11 6.85
CA VAL A 176 -12.70 9.18 6.46
C VAL A 176 -12.66 9.41 4.94
N GLY A 177 -11.47 9.43 4.34
CA GLY A 177 -11.32 9.50 2.88
C GLY A 177 -12.02 8.34 2.15
N PHE A 178 -11.93 7.13 2.70
CA PHE A 178 -12.63 5.96 2.15
C PHE A 178 -14.15 6.05 2.34
N GLN A 179 -14.65 6.60 3.46
CA GLN A 179 -16.09 6.76 3.69
C GLN A 179 -16.75 7.82 2.79
N ASN A 180 -16.03 8.88 2.43
CA ASN A 180 -16.57 9.99 1.63
C ASN A 180 -16.63 9.71 0.11
N HIS A 181 -16.31 8.49 -0.32
CA HIS A 181 -16.40 8.04 -1.72
C HIS A 181 -17.44 6.91 -1.92
N PHE A 182 -18.31 6.68 -0.94
CA PHE A 182 -19.51 5.84 -1.07
C PHE A 182 -20.75 6.66 -1.43
#